data_AF-A0AA50TI80-F1
#
_entry.id   AF-A0AA50TI80-F1
#
_cell.length_a   1.000
_cell.length_b   1.000
_cell.length_c   1.000
_cell.angle_alpha   90.00
_cell.angle_beta   90.00
_cell.angle_gamma   90.00
#
_symmetry.space_group_name_H-M   'P 1'
#
loop_
_entity.id
_entity.type
_entity.pdbx_description
1 polymer ?
#
loop_
_entity_poly.entity_id
_entity_poly.type
_entity_poly.pdbx_seq_one_letter_code
_entity_poly.pdbx_strand_id
1 'polypeptide(L)'
;KVKKKEDKQKWDDRHWSEKDQDEMTERDWRIFREDYNITIKGGKIPNPIRSWKEAGFHEDIMEIINKVGYKSPTPIQRQAIPIGLQNRDIIGVAETGSGKTLAFLIPLLTWIQSLPKSERMEDADQGPYAIILAPTRELAQQIEEET
;
A
#
# COMPACT_ATOMS: atom_id res chain seq x y z
N LYS A 1 -1.92 42.07 -1.28
CA LYS A 1 -2.33 41.06 -0.28
C LYS A 1 -3.50 40.21 -0.76
N VAL A 2 -4.54 40.80 -1.35
CA VAL A 2 -5.72 40.08 -1.89
C VAL A 2 -5.35 39.13 -3.03
N LYS A 3 -4.63 39.59 -4.05
CA LYS A 3 -4.19 38.76 -5.20
C LYS A 3 -3.42 37.48 -4.80
N LYS A 4 -2.45 37.61 -3.86
CA LYS A 4 -1.74 36.43 -3.29
C LYS A 4 -2.67 35.43 -2.58
N LYS A 5 -3.78 35.90 -2.01
CA LYS A 5 -4.75 35.05 -1.31
C LYS A 5 -5.65 34.31 -2.31
N GLU A 6 -6.05 34.99 -3.39
CA GLU A 6 -6.81 34.41 -4.50
C GLU A 6 -5.98 33.38 -5.28
N ASP A 7 -4.72 33.68 -5.57
CA ASP A 7 -3.81 32.77 -6.27
C ASP A 7 -3.54 31.51 -5.43
N LYS A 8 -3.37 31.67 -4.11
CA LYS A 8 -3.25 30.53 -3.18
C LYS A 8 -4.52 29.69 -3.15
N GLN A 9 -5.69 30.33 -3.13
CA GLN A 9 -6.97 29.61 -3.10
C GLN A 9 -7.20 28.81 -4.39
N LYS A 10 -6.88 29.39 -5.55
CA LYS A 10 -6.92 28.65 -6.83
C LYS A 10 -5.96 27.46 -6.84
N TRP A 11 -4.79 27.58 -6.22
CA TRP A 11 -3.84 26.47 -6.10
C TRP A 11 -4.36 25.35 -5.18
N ASP A 12 -4.94 25.73 -4.04
CA ASP A 12 -5.50 24.82 -3.04
C ASP A 12 -6.74 24.06 -3.57
N ASP A 13 -7.47 24.64 -4.52
CA ASP A 13 -8.67 24.04 -5.13
C ASP A 13 -8.37 23.03 -6.26
N ARG A 14 -7.11 22.86 -6.67
CA ARG A 14 -6.72 21.88 -7.69
C ARG A 14 -6.99 20.44 -7.25
N HIS A 15 -7.13 19.57 -8.24
CA HIS A 15 -7.26 18.15 -8.01
C HIS A 15 -5.97 17.56 -7.41
N TRP A 16 -6.10 16.54 -6.57
CA TRP A 16 -4.94 15.92 -5.90
C TRP A 16 -3.89 15.40 -6.89
N SER A 17 -4.30 15.03 -8.11
CA SER A 17 -3.40 14.53 -9.16
C SER A 17 -2.43 15.58 -9.70
N GLU A 18 -2.67 16.87 -9.45
CA GLU A 18 -1.84 17.99 -9.90
C GLU A 18 -0.95 18.57 -8.78
N LYS A 19 -1.01 17.96 -7.59
CA LYS A 19 -0.31 18.41 -6.38
C LYS A 19 0.86 17.49 -6.08
N ASP A 20 1.89 18.02 -5.43
CA ASP A 20 2.92 17.19 -4.82
C ASP A 20 2.42 16.57 -3.50
N GLN A 21 3.08 15.51 -3.04
CA GLN A 21 2.61 14.74 -1.88
C GLN A 21 2.63 15.58 -0.58
N ASP A 22 3.61 16.44 -0.43
CA ASP A 22 3.78 17.36 0.71
C ASP A 22 2.76 18.51 0.70
N GLU A 23 2.13 18.78 -0.45
CA GLU A 23 1.05 19.75 -0.60
C GLU A 23 -0.35 19.15 -0.36
N MET A 24 -0.46 17.82 -0.19
CA MET A 24 -1.74 17.14 -0.02
C MET A 24 -2.42 17.50 1.30
N THR A 25 -3.61 18.07 1.21
CA THR A 25 -4.47 18.37 2.36
C THR A 25 -5.37 17.20 2.73
N GLU A 26 -6.00 17.24 3.91
CA GLU A 26 -7.03 16.26 4.31
C GLU A 26 -8.20 16.19 3.31
N ARG A 27 -8.55 17.33 2.67
CA ARG A 27 -9.55 17.37 1.60
C ARG A 27 -9.07 16.55 0.40
N ASP A 28 -7.83 16.73 -0.01
CA ASP A 28 -7.24 16.02 -1.14
C ASP A 28 -7.20 14.51 -0.89
N TRP A 29 -6.83 14.10 0.34
CA TRP A 29 -6.88 12.69 0.74
C TRP A 29 -8.28 12.11 0.81
N ARG A 30 -9.30 12.94 1.08
CA ARG A 30 -10.70 12.51 1.02
C ARG A 30 -11.12 12.29 -0.43
N ILE A 31 -10.85 13.24 -1.32
CA ILE A 31 -11.14 13.14 -2.76
C ILE A 31 -10.39 11.96 -3.36
N PHE A 32 -9.12 11.76 -3.02
CA PHE A 32 -8.33 10.60 -3.45
C PHE A 32 -9.03 9.27 -3.11
N ARG A 33 -9.55 9.15 -1.88
CA ARG A 33 -10.27 7.94 -1.47
C ARG A 33 -11.60 7.81 -2.20
N GLU A 34 -12.31 8.90 -2.42
CA GLU A 34 -13.55 8.92 -3.23
C GLU A 34 -13.27 8.44 -4.67
N ASP A 35 -12.23 8.96 -5.34
CA ASP A 35 -11.88 8.59 -6.73
C ASP A 35 -11.51 7.11 -6.89
N TYR A 36 -10.86 6.51 -5.88
CA TYR A 36 -10.51 5.10 -5.89
C TYR A 36 -11.56 4.19 -5.22
N ASN A 37 -12.74 4.73 -4.86
CA ASN A 37 -13.81 4.01 -4.16
C ASN A 37 -13.33 3.31 -2.87
N ILE A 38 -12.46 3.97 -2.10
CA ILE A 38 -11.90 3.47 -0.85
C ILE A 38 -12.74 4.00 0.32
N THR A 39 -13.34 3.10 1.08
CA THR A 39 -13.97 3.42 2.38
C THR A 39 -13.13 2.86 3.51
N ILE A 40 -12.92 3.65 4.57
CA ILE A 40 -12.14 3.24 5.75
C ILE A 40 -12.99 3.28 7.01
N LYS A 41 -12.71 2.37 7.94
CA LYS A 41 -13.22 2.38 9.31
C LYS A 41 -12.05 2.20 10.26
N GLY A 42 -11.98 3.02 11.31
CA GLY A 42 -10.92 2.98 12.32
C GLY A 42 -10.29 4.35 12.58
N GLY A 43 -9.58 4.47 13.70
CA GLY A 43 -8.89 5.71 14.09
C GLY A 43 -7.48 5.83 13.50
N LYS A 44 -7.04 7.07 13.30
CA LYS A 44 -5.66 7.44 12.88
C LYS A 44 -5.15 6.57 11.72
N ILE A 45 -5.93 6.49 10.64
CA ILE A 45 -5.57 5.68 9.48
C ILE A 45 -4.52 6.44 8.65
N PRO A 46 -3.38 5.81 8.31
CA PRO A 46 -2.37 6.45 7.46
C PRO A 46 -2.92 6.78 6.08
N ASN A 47 -2.31 7.79 5.45
CA ASN A 47 -2.68 8.19 4.10
C ASN A 47 -2.35 7.10 3.08
N PRO A 48 -3.21 6.93 2.05
CA PRO A 48 -2.99 5.94 1.02
C PRO A 48 -1.81 6.30 0.11
N ILE A 49 -1.24 5.30 -0.54
CA ILE A 49 -0.15 5.47 -1.52
C ILE A 49 -0.71 6.04 -2.83
N ARG A 50 -0.14 7.14 -3.31
CA ARG A 50 -0.51 7.75 -4.61
C ARG A 50 0.18 7.08 -5.79
N SER A 51 1.43 6.68 -5.63
CA SER A 51 2.20 5.96 -6.63
C SER A 51 3.26 5.08 -5.94
N TRP A 52 3.75 4.04 -6.61
CA TRP A 52 4.83 3.21 -6.05
C TRP A 52 6.10 4.02 -5.75
N LYS A 53 6.39 5.03 -6.58
CA LYS A 53 7.53 5.93 -6.40
C LYS A 53 7.44 6.73 -5.09
N GLU A 54 6.23 7.18 -4.74
CA GLU A 54 5.96 7.92 -3.51
C GLU A 54 5.86 7.03 -2.27
N ALA A 55 5.82 5.70 -2.44
CA ALA A 55 5.72 4.76 -1.32
C ALA A 55 7.03 4.61 -0.53
N GLY A 56 8.17 4.94 -1.14
CA GLY A 56 9.47 4.92 -0.48
C GLY A 56 9.95 3.53 -0.07
N PHE A 57 9.56 2.48 -0.79
CA PHE A 57 10.03 1.11 -0.53
C PHE A 57 11.50 0.92 -0.89
N HIS A 58 12.13 -0.10 -0.30
CA HIS A 58 13.49 -0.51 -0.65
C HIS A 58 13.60 -0.85 -2.15
N GLU A 59 14.78 -0.64 -2.74
CA GLU A 59 15.01 -0.82 -4.18
C GLU A 59 14.65 -2.24 -4.64
N ASP A 60 14.98 -3.26 -3.84
CA ASP A 60 14.63 -4.65 -4.14
C ASP A 60 13.13 -4.88 -4.30
N ILE A 61 12.30 -4.27 -3.42
CA ILE A 61 10.84 -4.38 -3.48
C ILE A 61 10.32 -3.65 -4.73
N MET A 62 10.87 -2.46 -5.00
CA MET A 62 10.51 -1.69 -6.20
C MET A 62 10.89 -2.43 -7.48
N GLU A 63 12.04 -3.10 -7.51
CA GLU A 63 12.47 -3.91 -8.65
C GLU A 63 11.51 -5.08 -8.88
N ILE A 64 11.08 -5.76 -7.81
CA ILE A 64 10.06 -6.82 -7.90
C ILE A 64 8.76 -6.25 -8.46
N ILE A 65 8.21 -5.20 -7.87
CA ILE A 65 6.95 -4.55 -8.33
C ILE A 65 7.03 -4.21 -9.82
N ASN A 66 8.17 -3.68 -10.28
CA ASN A 66 8.39 -3.35 -11.68
C ASN A 66 8.53 -4.59 -12.59
N LYS A 67 9.22 -5.64 -12.13
CA LYS A 67 9.40 -6.91 -12.87
C LYS A 67 8.09 -7.64 -13.09
N VAL A 68 7.21 -7.68 -12.08
CA VAL A 68 5.88 -8.28 -12.23
C VAL A 68 4.94 -7.40 -13.08
N GLY A 69 5.31 -6.14 -13.30
CA GLY A 69 4.59 -5.24 -14.20
C GLY A 69 3.42 -4.49 -13.55
N TYR A 70 3.38 -4.40 -12.21
CA TYR A 70 2.36 -3.62 -11.51
C TYR A 70 2.63 -2.13 -11.63
N LYS A 71 2.10 -1.50 -12.70
CA LYS A 71 2.35 -0.09 -13.03
C LYS A 71 1.88 0.90 -11.96
N SER A 72 0.79 0.60 -11.27
CA SER A 72 0.24 1.46 -10.22
C SER A 72 -0.46 0.61 -9.15
N PRO A 73 -0.49 1.07 -7.89
CA PRO A 73 -1.17 0.32 -6.84
C PRO A 73 -2.69 0.30 -7.07
N THR A 74 -3.31 -0.85 -6.82
CA THR A 74 -4.77 -0.99 -6.84
C THR A 74 -5.41 -0.34 -5.61
N PRO A 75 -6.71 -0.02 -5.61
CA PRO A 75 -7.36 0.65 -4.46
C PRO A 75 -7.10 -0.01 -3.11
N ILE A 76 -7.17 -1.34 -3.03
CA ILE A 76 -6.91 -2.07 -1.79
C ILE A 76 -5.44 -1.97 -1.37
N GLN A 77 -4.50 -2.06 -2.32
CA GLN A 77 -3.06 -1.92 -2.05
C GLN A 77 -2.72 -0.52 -1.54
N ARG A 78 -3.30 0.52 -2.15
CA ARG A 78 -3.06 1.92 -1.78
C ARG A 78 -3.30 2.18 -0.30
N GLN A 79 -4.39 1.65 0.23
CA GLN A 79 -4.78 1.92 1.62
C GLN A 79 -4.31 0.85 2.60
N ALA A 80 -4.28 -0.43 2.22
CA ALA A 80 -3.92 -1.51 3.12
C ALA A 80 -2.41 -1.56 3.41
N ILE A 81 -1.55 -1.30 2.42
CA ILE A 81 -0.10 -1.40 2.60
C ILE A 81 0.40 -0.45 3.70
N PRO A 82 0.06 0.85 3.71
CA PRO A 82 0.48 1.75 4.80
C PRO A 82 -0.03 1.33 6.18
N ILE A 83 -1.21 0.70 6.26
CA ILE A 83 -1.75 0.19 7.53
C ILE A 83 -0.93 -1.03 7.99
N GLY A 84 -0.63 -1.95 7.06
CA GLY A 84 0.13 -3.16 7.36
C GLY A 84 1.58 -2.86 7.77
N LEU A 85 2.20 -1.84 7.17
CA LEU A 85 3.54 -1.36 7.56
C LEU A 85 3.58 -0.78 8.98
N GLN A 86 2.44 -0.43 9.56
CA GLN A 86 2.32 -0.03 10.97
C GLN A 86 2.02 -1.23 11.90
N ASN A 87 2.09 -2.46 11.39
CA ASN A 87 1.75 -3.69 12.11
C ASN A 87 0.34 -3.65 12.74
N ARG A 88 -0.63 -3.12 11.98
CA ARG A 88 -2.03 -3.02 12.39
C ARG A 88 -2.88 -4.04 11.65
N ASP A 89 -3.85 -4.61 12.37
CA ASP A 89 -4.82 -5.53 11.79
C ASP A 89 -5.73 -4.83 10.76
N ILE A 90 -6.06 -5.56 9.69
CA ILE A 90 -6.84 -5.07 8.56
C ILE A 90 -7.94 -6.08 8.23
N ILE A 91 -9.17 -5.57 8.07
CA ILE A 91 -10.24 -6.29 7.37
C ILE A 91 -10.38 -5.66 5.99
N GLY A 92 -9.90 -6.35 4.96
CA GLY A 92 -9.97 -5.91 3.57
C GLY A 92 -11.22 -6.45 2.89
N VAL A 93 -12.17 -5.57 2.55
CA VAL A 93 -13.37 -5.93 1.77
C VAL A 93 -13.15 -5.56 0.31
N ALA A 94 -12.74 -6.54 -0.50
CA ALA A 94 -12.55 -6.38 -1.95
C ALA A 94 -12.69 -7.73 -2.67
N GLU A 95 -13.12 -7.71 -3.93
CA GLU A 95 -13.31 -8.91 -4.74
C GLU A 95 -11.99 -9.58 -5.15
N THR A 96 -12.01 -10.86 -5.51
CA THR A 96 -10.82 -11.54 -6.08
C THR A 96 -10.41 -10.86 -7.38
N GLY A 97 -9.11 -10.77 -7.66
CA GLY A 97 -8.58 -9.98 -8.78
C GLY A 97 -8.37 -8.48 -8.50
N SER A 98 -8.78 -7.98 -7.33
CA SER A 98 -8.51 -6.58 -6.92
C SER A 98 -7.06 -6.31 -6.48
N GLY A 99 -6.18 -7.31 -6.52
CA GLY A 99 -4.78 -7.20 -6.10
C GLY A 99 -4.56 -7.31 -4.58
N LYS A 100 -5.43 -8.03 -3.86
CA LYS A 100 -5.30 -8.25 -2.41
C LYS A 100 -3.98 -8.93 -2.03
N THR A 101 -3.45 -9.81 -2.88
CA THR A 101 -2.25 -10.59 -2.60
C THR A 101 -1.04 -9.72 -2.30
N LEU A 102 -0.68 -8.82 -3.23
CA LEU A 102 0.34 -7.80 -2.98
C LEU A 102 0.05 -6.90 -1.78
N ALA A 103 -1.22 -6.63 -1.50
CA ALA A 103 -1.60 -5.73 -0.41
C ALA A 103 -1.16 -6.26 0.97
N PHE A 104 -1.13 -7.60 1.15
CA PHE A 104 -0.57 -8.22 2.35
C PHE A 104 0.88 -8.69 2.20
N LEU A 105 1.33 -9.03 0.98
CA LEU A 105 2.71 -9.46 0.75
C LEU A 105 3.73 -8.32 0.88
N ILE A 106 3.42 -7.10 0.41
CA ILE A 106 4.38 -5.98 0.47
C ILE A 106 4.78 -5.66 1.92
N PRO A 107 3.84 -5.48 2.88
CA PRO A 107 4.21 -5.30 4.29
C PRO A 107 5.04 -6.46 4.85
N LEU A 108 4.68 -7.70 4.53
CA LEU A 108 5.42 -8.90 4.97
C LEU A 108 6.86 -8.91 4.44
N LEU A 109 7.04 -8.69 3.15
CA LEU A 109 8.37 -8.66 2.51
C LEU A 109 9.20 -7.50 3.05
N THR A 110 8.60 -6.32 3.26
CA THR A 110 9.27 -5.18 3.86
C THR A 110 9.75 -5.50 5.28
N TRP A 111 8.92 -6.18 6.07
CA TRP A 111 9.28 -6.59 7.42
C TRP A 111 10.42 -7.61 7.40
N ILE A 112 10.30 -8.70 6.63
CA ILE A 112 11.36 -9.72 6.49
C ILE A 112 12.68 -9.07 6.05
N GLN A 113 12.64 -8.16 5.08
CA GLN A 113 13.83 -7.44 4.59
C GLN A 113 14.47 -6.48 5.60
N SER A 114 13.73 -6.05 6.63
CA SER A 114 14.26 -5.22 7.70
C SER A 114 14.91 -6.00 8.84
N LEU A 115 14.65 -7.32 8.94
CA LEU A 115 15.25 -8.17 9.98
C LEU A 115 16.79 -8.22 9.85
N PRO A 116 17.53 -8.18 10.98
CA PRO A 116 18.98 -8.38 11.00
C PRO A 116 19.39 -9.71 10.36
N LYS A 117 20.58 -9.75 9.73
CA LYS A 117 21.09 -10.98 9.10
C LYS A 117 21.22 -12.15 10.10
N SER A 118 21.53 -11.86 11.36
CA SER A 118 21.61 -12.86 12.43
C SER A 118 20.27 -13.54 12.71
N GLU A 119 19.16 -12.81 12.60
CA GLU A 119 17.81 -13.37 12.79
C GLU A 119 17.33 -14.15 11.56
N ARG A 120 17.94 -13.93 10.39
CA ARG A 120 17.69 -14.75 9.18
C ARG A 120 18.54 -16.01 9.10
N MET A 121 19.62 -16.08 9.88
CA MET A 121 20.55 -17.20 9.89
C MET A 121 20.34 -18.00 11.17
N GLU A 122 19.26 -18.77 11.21
CA GLU A 122 19.01 -19.72 12.29
C GLU A 122 19.60 -21.09 11.94
N ASP A 123 20.27 -21.71 12.90
CA ASP A 123 20.93 -23.02 12.73
C ASP A 123 19.94 -24.20 12.60
N ALA A 124 18.65 -23.95 12.88
CA ALA A 124 17.58 -24.94 12.82
C ALA A 124 16.31 -24.34 12.16
N ASP A 125 15.59 -25.15 11.39
CA ASP A 125 14.35 -24.76 10.72
C ASP A 125 13.21 -24.60 11.76
N GLN A 126 12.69 -23.37 11.90
CA GLN A 126 11.59 -23.03 12.80
C GLN A 126 10.23 -22.92 12.08
N GLY A 127 10.20 -23.17 10.76
CA GLY A 127 9.00 -22.98 9.94
C GLY A 127 8.85 -21.54 9.41
N PRO A 128 7.69 -21.21 8.80
CA PRO A 128 7.51 -19.96 8.07
C PRO A 128 7.19 -18.77 8.99
N TYR A 129 7.62 -17.57 8.57
CA TYR A 129 7.26 -16.30 9.22
C TYR A 129 5.78 -15.93 9.07
N ALA A 130 5.10 -16.41 8.03
CA ALA A 130 3.72 -16.07 7.73
C ALA A 130 2.96 -17.28 7.21
N ILE A 131 1.68 -17.33 7.51
CA ILE A 131 0.74 -18.34 7.02
C ILE A 131 -0.41 -17.62 6.33
N ILE A 132 -0.66 -17.96 5.07
CA ILE A 132 -1.79 -17.46 4.29
C ILE A 132 -2.78 -18.61 4.15
N LEU A 133 -3.97 -18.45 4.71
CA LEU A 133 -5.05 -19.43 4.62
C LEU A 133 -6.02 -19.04 3.51
N ALA A 134 -6.27 -19.97 2.58
CA ALA A 134 -7.28 -19.83 1.55
C ALA A 134 -8.37 -20.92 1.72
N PRO A 135 -9.64 -20.61 1.41
CA PRO A 135 -10.75 -21.54 1.60
C PRO A 135 -10.79 -22.68 0.59
N THR A 136 -10.10 -22.55 -0.55
CA THR A 136 -10.05 -23.56 -1.60
C THR A 136 -8.63 -23.77 -2.10
N ARG A 137 -8.37 -24.96 -2.65
CA ARG A 137 -7.07 -25.31 -3.22
C ARG A 137 -6.72 -24.40 -4.40
N GLU A 138 -7.69 -24.10 -5.25
CA GLU A 138 -7.51 -23.29 -6.45
C GLU A 138 -7.11 -21.86 -6.08
N LEU A 139 -7.71 -21.30 -5.02
CA LEU A 139 -7.33 -19.97 -4.54
C LEU A 139 -5.95 -19.99 -3.87
N ALA A 140 -5.60 -21.06 -3.16
CA ALA A 140 -4.25 -21.23 -2.61
C ALA A 140 -3.21 -21.27 -3.73
N GLN A 141 -3.47 -22.03 -4.81
CA GLN A 141 -2.60 -22.10 -5.98
C GLN A 141 -2.46 -20.75 -6.68
N GLN A 142 -3.55 -20.00 -6.84
CA GLN A 142 -3.49 -18.64 -7.39
C GLN A 142 -2.59 -17.72 -6.57
N ILE A 143 -2.63 -17.82 -5.22
CA ILE A 143 -1.78 -17.03 -4.34
C ILE A 143 -0.32 -17.50 -4.40
N GLU A 144 -0.09 -18.81 -4.49
CA GLU A 144 1.26 -19.41 -4.61
C GLU A 144 1.94 -19.01 -5.92
N GLU A 145 1.20 -18.98 -7.03
CA GLU A 145 1.70 -18.67 -8.36
C GLU A 145 1.77 -17.17 -8.68
N GLU A 146 1.20 -16.29 -7.84
CA GLU A 146 1.17 -14.84 -8.10
C GLU A 146 2.60 -14.27 -8.04
N THR A 147 3.27 -14.32 -9.20
CA THR A 147 4.67 -13.95 -9.43
C THR A 147 4.79 -12.85 -10.45
#